data_AF-A0A8J7CFH9-F1
#
_entry.id   AF-A0A8J7CFH9-F1
#
_cell.length_a   1.000
_cell.length_b   1.000
_cell.length_c   1.000
_cell.angle_alpha   90.00
_cell.angle_beta   90.00
_cell.angle_gamma   90.00
#
_symmetry.space_group_name_H-M   'P 1'
#
loop_
_entity.id
_entity.type
_entity.pdbx_description
1 polymer ?
#
loop_
_entity_poly.entity_id
_entity_poly.type
_entity_poly.pdbx_seq_one_letter_code
_entity_poly.pdbx_strand_id
1 'polypeptide(L)' 'MKKHFDTGSLVIIVFTAVLFIVALFVKGLTKDLLLEAGVLLVSVKLIVMAYKTSLANEAIAQELKEIKSMLEKR' A
#
# COMPACT_ATOMS: atom_id res chain seq x y z
N MET A 1 -5.55 -10.46 10.59
CA MET A 1 -4.37 -9.58 10.79
C MET A 1 -3.07 -10.01 10.06
N LYS A 2 -3.02 -11.05 9.20
CA LYS A 2 -1.74 -11.53 8.60
C LYS A 2 -1.63 -11.48 7.06
N LYS A 3 -2.54 -10.85 6.31
CA LYS A 3 -2.54 -11.00 4.83
C LYS A 3 -2.68 -9.72 4.00
N HIS A 4 -2.67 -8.54 4.62
CA HIS A 4 -2.99 -7.29 3.91
C HIS A 4 -1.79 -6.36 3.71
N PHE A 5 -0.67 -6.66 4.37
CA PHE A 5 0.63 -6.13 3.97
C PHE A 5 1.26 -7.20 3.09
N ASP A 6 1.06 -7.09 1.77
CA ASP A 6 1.77 -7.94 0.83
C ASP A 6 3.27 -7.73 1.06
N THR A 7 3.98 -8.78 1.43
CA THR A 7 5.43 -8.76 1.65
C THR A 7 6.13 -8.14 0.45
N GLY A 8 5.61 -8.33 -0.77
CA GLY A 8 6.10 -7.68 -1.98
C GLY A 8 6.00 -6.15 -1.93
N SER A 9 4.87 -5.61 -1.45
CA SER A 9 4.70 -4.17 -1.25
C SER A 9 5.66 -3.59 -0.21
N LEU A 10 5.89 -4.31 0.90
CA LEU A 10 6.87 -3.90 1.91
C LEU A 10 8.29 -3.88 1.34
N VAL A 11 8.66 -4.91 0.58
CA VAL A 11 9.97 -5.02 -0.09
C VAL A 11 10.17 -3.87 -1.05
N ILE A 12 9.17 -3.53 -1.86
CA ILE A 12 9.24 -2.40 -2.79
C ILE A 12 9.43 -1.08 -2.04
N ILE A 13 8.67 -0.83 -0.96
CA ILE A 13 8.84 0.39 -0.14
C ILE A 13 10.27 0.50 0.40
N VAL A 14 10.75 -0.56 1.05
CA VAL A 14 12.08 -0.57 1.67
C VAL A 14 13.15 -0.37 0.61
N PHE A 15 13.05 -1.06 -0.52
CA PHE A 15 14.01 -0.94 -1.62
C PHE A 15 14.03 0.48 -2.21
N THR A 16 12.85 1.06 -2.42
CA THR A 16 12.71 2.43 -2.96
C THR A 16 13.24 3.46 -1.96
N ALA A 17 12.99 3.28 -0.67
CA ALA A 17 13.52 4.13 0.39
C ALA A 17 15.04 4.05 0.49
N VAL A 18 15.62 2.85 0.41
CA VAL A 18 17.09 2.65 0.41
C VAL A 18 17.72 3.34 -0.80
N LEU A 19 17.17 3.14 -2.00
CA LEU A 19 17.67 3.80 -3.21
C LEU A 19 17.57 5.32 -3.13
N PHE A 20 16.48 5.86 -2.56
CA PHE A 20 16.31 7.29 -2.33
C PHE A 20 17.35 7.85 -1.35
N ILE A 21 17.62 7.15 -0.25
CA ILE A 21 18.66 7.53 0.70
C ILE A 21 20.05 7.51 0.03
N VAL A 22 20.35 6.48 -0.77
CA VAL A 22 21.62 6.42 -1.52
C VAL A 22 21.71 7.58 -2.53
N ALA A 23 20.64 7.87 -3.26
CA ALA A 23 20.60 8.99 -4.21
C ALA A 23 20.85 10.34 -3.55
N LEU A 24 20.29 10.58 -2.36
CA LEU A 24 20.53 11.76 -1.55
C LEU A 24 22.01 11.99 -1.23
N PHE A 25 22.74 10.93 -0.88
CA PHE A 25 24.17 11.01 -0.57
C PHE A 25 25.05 11.11 -1.82
N VAL A 26 24.64 10.50 -2.95
CA VAL A 26 25.45 10.46 -4.18
C VAL A 26 25.28 11.72 -5.04
N LYS A 27 24.04 12.24 -5.21
CA LYS A 27 23.74 13.39 -6.07
C LYS A 27 23.58 14.72 -5.33
N GLY A 28 23.45 14.70 -3.99
CA GLY A 28 23.14 15.88 -3.19
C GLY A 28 21.69 16.37 -3.36
N LEU A 29 21.29 17.37 -2.57
CA LEU A 29 19.93 17.95 -2.55
C LEU A 29 19.63 18.83 -3.80
N THR A 30 19.66 18.25 -5.00
CA THR A 30 19.44 18.96 -6.27
C THR A 30 18.02 18.73 -6.82
N LYS A 31 17.66 19.39 -7.93
CA LYS A 31 16.29 19.44 -8.50
C LYS A 31 15.66 18.05 -8.77
N ASP A 32 16.50 17.04 -9.04
CA ASP A 32 16.07 15.65 -9.27
C ASP A 32 15.50 14.98 -8.01
N LEU A 33 15.86 15.47 -6.83
CA LEU A 33 15.39 14.93 -5.55
C LEU A 33 13.87 15.03 -5.40
N LEU A 34 13.26 16.11 -5.88
CA LEU A 34 11.80 16.28 -5.85
C LEU A 34 11.10 15.27 -6.76
N LEU A 35 11.74 14.92 -7.89
CA LEU A 35 11.24 13.91 -8.81
C LEU A 35 11.31 12.52 -8.17
N GLU A 36 12.46 12.19 -7.58
CA GLU A 36 12.70 10.91 -6.89
C GLU A 36 11.80 10.75 -5.65
N ALA A 37 11.59 11.83 -4.88
CA ALA A 37 10.66 11.87 -3.75
C ALA A 37 9.20 11.73 -4.20
N GLY A 38 8.84 12.34 -5.34
CA GLY A 38 7.52 12.20 -5.96
C GLY A 38 7.21 10.74 -6.32
N VAL A 39 8.18 10.02 -6.90
CA VAL A 39 8.04 8.59 -7.21
C VAL A 39 7.83 7.77 -5.93
N LEU A 40 8.64 8.01 -4.88
CA LEU A 40 8.48 7.33 -3.59
C LEU A 40 7.09 7.58 -2.98
N LEU A 41 6.62 8.84 -2.99
CA LEU A 41 5.31 9.21 -2.46
C LEU A 41 4.16 8.55 -3.23
N VAL A 42 4.27 8.44 -4.55
CA VAL A 42 3.29 7.72 -5.37
C VAL A 42 3.26 6.24 -5.00
N SER A 43 4.41 5.59 -4.83
CA SER A 43 4.48 4.18 -4.40
C SER A 43 3.84 3.96 -3.03
N VAL A 44 4.17 4.80 -2.04
CA VAL A 44 3.55 4.73 -0.70
C VAL A 44 2.04 4.95 -0.78
N LYS A 45 1.57 5.93 -1.56
CA LYS A 45 0.14 6.21 -1.74
C LYS A 45 -0.61 5.01 -2.33
N LEU A 46 -0.06 4.37 -3.37
CA LEU A 46 -0.67 3.20 -4.00
C LEU A 46 -0.78 2.03 -3.02
N ILE A 47 0.22 1.83 -2.16
CA ILE A 47 0.23 0.76 -1.17
C ILE A 47 -0.80 1.03 -0.06
N VAL A 48 -0.86 2.26 0.44
CA VAL A 48 -1.89 2.67 1.42
C VAL A 48 -3.29 2.54 0.82
N MET A 49 -3.47 2.88 -0.45
CA MET A 49 -4.74 2.74 -1.15
C MET A 49 -5.15 1.27 -1.27
N ALA A 50 -4.25 0.39 -1.73
CA ALA A 50 -4.50 -1.04 -1.83
C ALA A 50 -4.89 -1.66 -0.48
N TYR A 51 -4.19 -1.26 0.59
CA TYR A 51 -4.53 -1.68 1.96
C TYR A 51 -5.94 -1.24 2.38
N LYS A 52 -6.28 0.03 2.18
CA LYS A 52 -7.62 0.56 2.52
C LYS A 52 -8.72 -0.13 1.70
N THR A 53 -8.49 -0.38 0.42
CA THR A 53 -9.41 -1.13 -0.44
C THR A 53 -9.60 -2.56 0.06
N SER A 54 -8.53 -3.22 0.50
CA SER A 54 -8.62 -4.58 1.05
C SER A 54 -9.48 -4.63 2.32
N LEU A 55 -9.31 -3.68 3.24
CA LEU A 55 -10.16 -3.57 4.44
C LEU A 55 -11.64 -3.33 4.09
N ALA A 56 -11.91 -2.43 3.14
CA ALA A 56 -13.27 -2.17 2.69
C ALA A 56 -13.92 -3.42 2.07
N ASN A 57 -13.18 -4.16 1.25
CA ASN A 57 -13.66 -5.41 0.67
C ASN A 57 -13.94 -6.48 1.72
N GLU A 58 -13.12 -6.58 2.77
CA GLU A 58 -13.35 -7.53 3.86
C GLU A 58 -14.65 -7.19 4.62
N ALA A 59 -14.89 -5.91 4.91
CA ALA A 59 -16.13 -5.44 5.52
C ALA A 59 -17.36 -5.77 4.64
N ILE A 60 -17.29 -5.45 3.34
CA ILE A 60 -18.36 -5.76 2.39
C ILE A 60 -18.62 -7.27 2.30
N ALA A 61 -17.56 -8.09 2.26
CA ALA A 61 -17.69 -9.53 2.21
C ALA A 61 -18.35 -10.10 3.48
N GLN A 62 -18.09 -9.49 4.64
CA GLN A 62 -18.72 -9.87 5.90
C GLN A 62 -20.21 -9.50 5.91
N GLU A 63 -20.58 -8.30 5.50
CA GLU A 63 -21.98 -7.88 5.36
C GLU A 63 -22.75 -8.77 4.38
N LEU A 64 -22.16 -9.10 3.23
CA LEU A 64 -22.75 -10.03 2.25
C LEU A 64 -22.98 -11.42 2.84
N LYS A 65 -22.04 -11.92 3.64
CA LYS A 65 -22.17 -13.22 4.32
C LYS A 65 -23.30 -13.20 5.33
N GLU A 66 -23.45 -12.09 6.05
CA GLU A 66 -24.52 -11.90 7.03
C GLU A 66 -25.90 -11.91 6.35
N ILE A 67 -26.07 -11.13 5.28
CA ILE A 67 -27.29 -11.10 4.45
C ILE A 67 -27.61 -12.50 3.92
N LYS A 68 -26.62 -13.20 3.35
CA LYS A 68 -26.81 -14.56 2.83
C LYS A 68 -27.29 -15.52 3.92
N SER A 69 -26.73 -15.43 5.12
CA SER A 69 -27.14 -16.28 6.25
C SER A 69 -28.56 -15.99 6.75
N MET A 70 -29.04 -14.74 6.63
CA MET A 70 -30.42 -14.38 6.96
C MET A 70 -31.41 -14.93 5.94
N LEU A 71 -31.02 -14.97 4.66
CA LEU A 71 -31.83 -15.54 3.58
C LEU A 71 -31.92 -17.08 3.68
N GLU A 72 -30.83 -17.76 4.03
CA GLU A 72 -30.83 -19.23 4.21
C GLU A 72 -31.61 -19.72 5.44
N LYS A 73 -31.88 -18.84 6.40
CA LYS A 73 -32.65 -19.14 7.62
C LYS A 73 -34.17 -18.89 7.46
N ARG A 74 -34.62 -18.41 6.31
CA ARG A 74 -36.05 -18.27 5.95
C ARG A 74 -36.50 -19.45 5.11
#